data_AF-A0A3D5QZZ9-F1
#
_entry.id   AF-A0A3D5QZZ9-F1
#
_cell.length_a   1.000
_cell.length_b   1.000
_cell.length_c   1.000
_cell.angle_alpha   90.00
_cell.angle_beta   90.00
_cell.angle_gamma   90.00
#
_symmetry.space_group_name_H-M   'P 1'
#
loop_
_entity.id
_entity.type
_entity.pdbx_description
1 polymer ?
#
loop_
_entity_poly.entity_id
_entity_poly.type
_entity_poly.pdbx_seq_one_letter_code
_entity_poly.pdbx_strand_id
1 'polypeptide(L)'
;MGLIKGNFSFMQFAVEGRLPQAFNTFIHNRIKGNAFREAQNAAEEKRMGWVSLTDILDADFENANYALGDYLIFSMRIDRKLVSPKLMKIRLMEEQKRFLAEHKQTRIGKAMNEGIKEKVKLALMAKNDPVPSFYDVLWAVGQNKVYFSSLSDKVADDFVDLFKKTFSLGLKRLLPQEHPLALANKTDVNAASDDLAFIGREFLTWLWFKSEERNGAIALSKTEEVELHLLKRIALEAGEGEYSQGVVCSGLHAELKEGKEAIRQGKKVKEAVIKL
;
A
#
# COMPACT_ATOMS: atom_id res chain seq x y z
N MET A 1 10.09 5.48 -7.18
CA MET A 1 9.07 6.35 -7.78
C MET A 1 8.61 5.71 -9.08
N GLY A 2 7.56 4.91 -8.99
CA GLY A 2 7.03 4.15 -10.13
C GLY A 2 6.28 5.03 -11.12
N LEU A 3 5.64 6.10 -10.62
CA LEU A 3 4.76 6.94 -11.43
C LEU A 3 5.50 7.64 -12.60
N ILE A 4 6.74 8.11 -12.38
CA ILE A 4 7.56 8.74 -13.43
C ILE A 4 8.38 7.72 -14.23
N LYS A 5 8.90 6.68 -13.56
CA LYS A 5 9.98 5.84 -14.12
C LYS A 5 9.49 4.57 -14.82
N GLY A 6 8.21 4.21 -14.72
CA GLY A 6 7.67 3.03 -15.41
C GLY A 6 6.51 2.37 -14.66
N ASN A 7 6.70 1.13 -14.22
CA ASN A 7 5.64 0.32 -13.63
C ASN A 7 5.08 0.97 -12.35
N PHE A 8 3.75 1.14 -12.31
CA PHE A 8 3.04 1.77 -11.23
C PHE A 8 2.05 0.78 -10.59
N SER A 9 2.37 0.31 -9.38
CA SER A 9 1.47 -0.49 -8.56
C SER A 9 0.76 0.43 -7.58
N PHE A 10 -0.57 0.35 -7.47
CA PHE A 10 -1.34 1.30 -6.69
C PHE A 10 -2.59 0.71 -6.02
N MET A 11 -3.02 1.36 -4.94
CA MET A 11 -4.40 1.36 -4.47
C MET A 11 -5.14 2.59 -4.99
N GLN A 12 -6.45 2.46 -5.16
CA GLN A 12 -7.30 3.55 -5.61
C GLN A 12 -8.25 3.99 -4.48
N PHE A 13 -8.44 5.30 -4.36
CA PHE A 13 -9.32 5.93 -3.39
C PHE A 13 -10.24 6.95 -4.08
N ALA A 14 -11.45 7.10 -3.57
CA ALA A 14 -12.31 8.25 -3.83
C ALA A 14 -12.10 9.30 -2.74
N VAL A 15 -12.10 10.57 -3.12
CA VAL A 15 -11.98 11.67 -2.16
C VAL A 15 -13.35 12.06 -1.65
N GLU A 16 -13.50 12.20 -0.34
CA GLU A 16 -14.76 12.59 0.30
C GLU A 16 -14.65 14.00 0.88
N GLY A 17 -15.64 14.83 0.59
CA GLY A 17 -15.70 16.22 1.04
C GLY A 17 -15.89 17.19 -0.13
N ARG A 18 -15.91 18.49 0.18
CA ARG A 18 -16.05 19.55 -0.81
C ARG A 18 -14.72 20.26 -0.99
N LEU A 19 -14.30 20.40 -2.25
CA LEU A 19 -13.13 21.20 -2.60
C LEU A 19 -13.41 22.69 -2.37
N PRO A 20 -12.47 23.45 -1.80
CA PRO A 20 -12.64 24.89 -1.59
C PRO A 20 -12.54 25.67 -2.91
N GLN A 21 -13.19 26.84 -2.98
CA GLN A 21 -13.17 27.70 -4.18
C GLN A 21 -11.75 28.13 -4.58
N ALA A 22 -10.90 28.50 -3.61
CA ALA A 22 -9.50 28.85 -3.84
C ALA A 22 -8.59 27.60 -3.83
N PHE A 23 -8.90 26.62 -4.68
CA PHE A 23 -8.29 25.28 -4.64
C PHE A 23 -6.76 25.30 -4.70
N ASN A 24 -6.16 26.02 -5.66
CA ASN A 24 -4.70 26.03 -5.84
C ASN A 24 -3.97 26.61 -4.62
N THR A 25 -4.42 27.75 -4.11
CA THR A 25 -3.85 28.38 -2.90
C THR A 25 -4.04 27.49 -1.68
N PHE A 26 -5.20 26.84 -1.57
CA PHE A 26 -5.47 25.88 -0.52
C PHE A 26 -4.47 24.72 -0.55
N ILE A 27 -4.32 24.03 -1.69
CA ILE A 27 -3.41 22.90 -1.84
C ILE A 27 -1.97 23.34 -1.53
N HIS A 28 -1.52 24.45 -2.08
CA HIS A 28 -0.16 24.97 -1.87
C HIS A 28 0.15 25.16 -0.38
N ASN A 29 -0.75 25.82 0.36
CA ASN A 29 -0.55 26.07 1.78
C ASN A 29 -0.61 24.79 2.61
N ARG A 30 -1.54 23.87 2.27
CA ARG A 30 -1.72 22.62 3.01
C ARG A 30 -0.56 21.66 2.82
N ILE A 31 -0.09 21.48 1.58
CA ILE A 31 1.00 20.54 1.27
C ILE A 31 2.30 21.02 1.92
N LYS A 32 2.63 22.32 1.84
CA LYS A 32 3.79 22.90 2.53
C LYS A 32 3.69 22.81 4.05
N GLY A 33 2.50 23.03 4.60
CA GLY A 33 2.24 22.93 6.04
C GLY A 33 2.39 21.51 6.61
N ASN A 34 2.30 20.49 5.76
CA ASN A 34 2.50 19.08 6.15
C ASN A 34 3.65 18.43 5.36
N ALA A 35 4.57 19.24 4.84
CA ALA A 35 5.77 18.76 4.20
C ALA A 35 6.64 17.99 5.19
N PHE A 36 7.46 17.08 4.67
CA PHE A 36 8.43 16.35 5.47
C PHE A 36 9.42 17.32 6.12
N ARG A 37 9.73 17.12 7.40
CA ARG A 37 10.71 17.91 8.16
C ARG A 37 11.62 16.97 8.95
N GLU A 38 12.81 17.44 9.31
CA GLU A 38 13.79 16.66 10.07
C GLU A 38 13.44 16.46 11.55
N ALA A 39 13.88 15.32 12.11
CA ALA A 39 13.54 14.89 13.46
C ALA A 39 13.90 15.92 14.53
N GLN A 40 12.92 16.31 15.37
CA GLN A 40 13.22 17.09 16.58
C GLN A 40 13.77 16.19 17.69
N ASN A 41 13.29 14.94 17.75
CA ASN A 41 13.74 13.93 18.70
C ASN A 41 14.52 12.84 17.97
N ALA A 42 15.80 12.66 18.33
CA ALA A 42 16.65 11.63 17.73
C ALA A 42 16.15 10.20 17.96
N ALA A 43 15.33 9.93 18.98
CA ALA A 43 14.79 8.60 19.25
C ALA A 43 13.42 8.34 18.58
N GLU A 44 12.90 9.28 17.77
CA GLU A 44 11.62 9.13 17.08
C GLU A 44 11.65 7.94 16.11
N GLU A 45 10.77 6.95 16.35
CA GLU A 45 10.78 5.67 15.64
C GLU A 45 10.26 5.81 14.20
N LYS A 46 9.28 6.69 13.98
CA LYS A 46 8.59 6.83 12.71
C LYS A 46 8.15 8.27 12.49
N ARG A 47 8.37 8.75 11.28
CA ARG A 47 7.98 10.07 10.83
C ARG A 47 7.48 10.03 9.40
N MET A 48 6.60 10.96 9.03
CA MET A 48 6.15 11.09 7.65
C MET A 48 5.80 12.53 7.28
N GLY A 49 5.79 12.81 5.98
CA GLY A 49 5.35 14.08 5.41
C GLY A 49 5.43 14.07 3.88
N TRP A 50 4.96 15.16 3.27
CA TRP A 50 4.97 15.31 1.81
C TRP A 50 6.33 15.79 1.29
N VAL A 51 6.72 15.26 0.14
CA VAL A 51 7.87 15.72 -0.66
C VAL A 51 7.46 15.82 -2.12
N SER A 52 8.21 16.60 -2.91
CA SER A 52 8.04 16.63 -4.35
C SER A 52 8.34 15.25 -4.95
N LEU A 53 7.52 14.86 -5.93
CA LEU A 53 7.68 13.61 -6.66
C LEU A 53 8.76 13.72 -7.74
N THR A 54 9.04 14.94 -8.21
CA THR A 54 10.08 15.20 -9.23
C THR A 54 11.47 15.36 -8.60
N ASP A 55 11.52 15.84 -7.36
CA ASP A 55 12.72 15.93 -6.54
C ASP A 55 12.40 15.56 -5.08
N ILE A 56 12.84 14.39 -4.64
CA ILE A 56 12.54 13.88 -3.30
C ILE A 56 13.21 14.68 -2.17
N LEU A 57 14.19 15.54 -2.51
CA LEU A 57 14.85 16.42 -1.56
C LEU A 57 14.11 17.75 -1.41
N ASP A 58 13.24 18.09 -2.36
CA ASP A 58 12.39 19.27 -2.29
C ASP A 58 11.17 18.98 -1.39
N ALA A 59 11.30 19.31 -0.11
CA ALA A 59 10.20 19.34 0.85
C ALA A 59 9.53 20.72 0.95
N ASP A 60 10.11 21.77 0.34
CA ASP A 60 9.55 23.12 0.40
C ASP A 60 8.63 23.45 -0.77
N PHE A 61 8.56 22.55 -1.77
CA PHE A 61 7.77 22.69 -2.99
C PHE A 61 7.98 24.06 -3.63
N GLU A 62 9.24 24.48 -3.78
CA GLU A 62 9.59 25.84 -4.21
C GLU A 62 9.01 26.18 -5.57
N ASN A 63 9.08 25.23 -6.51
CA ASN A 63 8.64 25.41 -7.89
C ASN A 63 7.18 24.97 -8.14
N ALA A 64 6.48 24.49 -7.10
CA ALA A 64 5.12 23.97 -7.19
C ALA A 64 4.91 22.91 -8.31
N ASN A 65 5.94 22.12 -8.62
CA ASN A 65 5.96 21.08 -9.66
C ASN A 65 4.95 19.93 -9.43
N TYR A 66 4.15 20.01 -8.37
CA TYR A 66 3.13 19.02 -8.06
C TYR A 66 1.86 19.20 -8.90
N ALA A 67 1.58 20.38 -9.47
CA ALA A 67 0.36 20.61 -10.24
C ALA A 67 0.58 20.42 -11.76
N LEU A 68 -0.13 19.48 -12.36
CA LEU A 68 -0.09 19.13 -13.78
C LEU A 68 -1.51 19.16 -14.37
N GLY A 69 -2.02 20.35 -14.67
CA GLY A 69 -3.41 20.53 -15.11
C GLY A 69 -4.39 20.06 -14.02
N ASP A 70 -5.25 19.09 -14.34
CA ASP A 70 -6.23 18.50 -13.41
C ASP A 70 -5.64 17.45 -12.46
N TYR A 71 -4.33 17.21 -12.53
CA TYR A 71 -3.63 16.22 -11.72
C TYR A 71 -2.71 16.88 -10.71
N LEU A 72 -2.65 16.33 -9.51
CA LEU A 72 -1.62 16.63 -8.53
C LEU A 72 -0.72 15.42 -8.32
N ILE A 73 0.60 15.61 -8.36
CA ILE A 73 1.62 14.58 -8.15
C ILE A 73 2.56 14.97 -7.02
N PHE A 74 2.71 14.10 -6.03
CA PHE A 74 3.62 14.29 -4.90
C PHE A 74 3.88 12.94 -4.24
N SER A 75 4.84 12.86 -3.32
CA SER A 75 5.13 11.60 -2.64
C SER A 75 5.03 11.77 -1.13
N MET A 76 4.52 10.73 -0.46
CA MET A 76 4.62 10.58 0.98
C MET A 76 5.96 9.92 1.30
N ARG A 77 6.81 10.63 2.02
CA ARG A 77 8.04 10.07 2.60
C ARG A 77 7.70 9.56 4.00
N ILE A 78 8.06 8.31 4.29
CA ILE A 78 8.05 7.75 5.65
C ILE A 78 9.48 7.38 6.04
N ASP A 79 9.96 7.98 7.11
CA ASP A 79 11.26 7.67 7.72
C ASP A 79 11.03 6.77 8.93
N ARG A 80 11.72 5.62 8.97
CA ARG A 80 11.62 4.65 10.08
C ARG A 80 12.98 4.31 10.64
N LYS A 81 13.13 4.38 11.95
CA LYS A 81 14.30 3.83 12.65
C LYS A 81 14.08 2.36 12.94
N LEU A 82 14.98 1.52 12.42
CA LEU A 82 14.94 0.09 12.63
C LEU A 82 16.06 -0.33 13.56
N VAL A 83 15.71 -1.05 14.61
CA VAL A 83 16.69 -1.70 15.49
C VAL A 83 16.69 -3.19 15.18
N SER A 84 17.81 -3.67 14.64
CA SER A 84 18.00 -5.10 14.40
C SER A 84 17.82 -5.90 15.71
N PRO A 85 17.01 -6.98 15.72
CA PRO A 85 16.81 -7.80 16.91
C PRO A 85 18.11 -8.38 17.48
N LYS A 86 19.08 -8.71 16.62
CA LYS A 86 20.41 -9.20 17.04
C LYS A 86 21.20 -8.11 17.76
N LEU A 87 21.19 -6.89 17.23
CA LEU A 87 21.85 -5.74 17.85
C LEU A 87 21.20 -5.42 19.20
N MET A 88 19.86 -5.39 19.26
CA MET A 88 19.12 -5.20 20.50
C MET A 88 19.51 -6.23 21.57
N LYS A 89 19.59 -7.51 21.18
CA LYS A 89 19.96 -8.61 22.08
C LYS A 89 21.38 -8.44 22.64
N ILE A 90 22.36 -8.13 21.79
CA ILE A 90 23.75 -7.94 22.21
C ILE A 90 23.85 -6.77 23.20
N ARG A 91 23.28 -5.61 22.87
CA ARG A 91 23.35 -4.43 23.75
C ARG A 91 22.61 -4.62 25.07
N LEU A 92 21.46 -5.30 25.03
CA LEU A 92 20.74 -5.64 26.25
C LEU A 92 21.58 -6.52 27.17
N MET A 93 22.26 -7.54 26.63
CA MET A 93 23.14 -8.41 27.41
C MET A 93 24.33 -7.65 28.01
N GLU A 94 24.93 -6.72 27.27
CA GLU A 94 26.02 -5.86 27.77
C GLU A 94 25.56 -5.03 28.98
N GLU A 95 24.42 -4.32 28.85
CA GLU A 95 23.90 -3.45 29.91
C GLU A 95 23.38 -4.25 31.11
N GLN A 96 22.77 -5.42 30.91
CA GLN A 96 22.40 -6.32 32.01
C GLN A 96 23.62 -6.79 32.81
N LYS A 97 24.71 -7.18 32.12
CA LYS A 97 25.97 -7.58 32.77
C LYS A 97 26.58 -6.43 33.58
N ARG A 98 26.60 -5.22 33.00
CA ARG A 98 27.06 -4.01 33.68
C ARG A 98 26.24 -3.73 34.94
N PHE A 99 24.91 -3.78 34.82
CA PHE A 99 24.01 -3.53 35.95
C PHE A 99 24.21 -4.51 37.12
N LEU A 100 24.31 -5.81 36.83
CA LEU A 100 24.55 -6.84 37.85
C LEU A 100 25.90 -6.66 38.56
N ALA A 101 26.94 -6.28 37.80
CA ALA A 101 28.27 -6.02 38.35
C ALA A 101 28.28 -4.79 39.28
N GLU A 102 27.63 -3.70 38.88
CA GLU A 102 27.56 -2.45 39.65
C GLU A 102 26.77 -2.61 40.96
N HIS A 103 25.65 -3.34 40.92
CA HIS A 103 24.75 -3.50 42.08
C HIS A 103 25.07 -4.74 42.93
N LYS A 104 26.09 -5.53 42.55
CA LYS A 104 26.47 -6.81 43.19
C LYS A 104 25.28 -7.78 43.34
N GLN A 105 24.39 -7.80 42.35
CA GLN A 105 23.21 -8.66 42.32
C GLN A 105 23.45 -9.86 41.39
N THR A 106 22.74 -10.95 41.64
CA THR A 106 22.78 -12.16 40.79
C THR A 106 21.62 -12.24 39.80
N ARG A 107 20.57 -11.44 39.98
CA ARG A 107 19.37 -11.40 39.13
C ARG A 107 18.82 -9.98 39.02
N ILE A 108 18.16 -9.71 37.90
CA ILE A 108 17.45 -8.45 37.63
C ILE A 108 15.95 -8.72 37.75
N GLY A 109 15.24 -7.92 38.54
CA GLY A 109 13.77 -7.99 38.65
C GLY A 109 13.08 -7.64 37.32
N LYS A 110 11.90 -8.19 37.08
CA LYS A 110 11.18 -8.04 35.79
C LYS A 110 10.98 -6.58 35.36
N ALA A 111 10.44 -5.73 36.24
CA ALA A 111 10.19 -4.32 35.96
C ALA A 111 11.50 -3.57 35.64
N MET A 112 12.57 -3.84 36.39
CA MET A 112 13.87 -3.23 36.14
C MET A 112 14.46 -3.67 34.80
N ASN A 113 14.29 -4.96 34.45
CA ASN A 113 14.74 -5.49 33.17
C ASN A 113 14.00 -4.86 31.98
N GLU A 114 12.70 -4.60 32.11
CA GLU A 114 11.92 -3.85 31.11
C GLU A 114 12.43 -2.41 30.98
N GLY A 115 12.75 -1.75 32.09
CA GLY A 115 13.36 -0.41 32.08
C GLY A 115 14.73 -0.36 31.38
N ILE A 116 15.61 -1.35 31.64
CA ILE A 116 16.91 -1.47 30.95
C ILE A 116 16.68 -1.69 29.45
N LYS A 117 15.74 -2.56 29.08
CA LYS A 117 15.40 -2.82 27.69
C LYS A 117 14.93 -1.55 26.97
N GLU A 118 14.05 -0.76 27.59
CA GLU A 118 13.58 0.49 26.97
C GLU A 118 14.71 1.52 26.83
N LYS A 119 15.56 1.67 27.86
CA LYS A 119 16.74 2.54 27.80
C LYS A 119 17.69 2.16 26.66
N VAL A 120 17.95 0.86 26.50
CA VAL A 120 18.79 0.35 25.40
C VAL A 120 18.12 0.60 24.04
N LYS A 121 16.80 0.39 23.93
CA LYS A 121 16.05 0.67 22.70
C LYS A 121 16.17 2.15 22.31
N LEU A 122 15.89 3.06 23.24
CA LEU A 122 15.98 4.51 23.01
C LEU A 122 17.41 4.94 22.62
N ALA A 123 18.43 4.41 23.29
CA ALA A 123 19.82 4.70 22.97
C ALA A 123 20.23 4.21 21.56
N LEU A 124 19.71 3.04 21.14
CA LEU A 124 19.93 2.52 19.80
C LEU A 124 19.18 3.34 18.74
N MET A 125 17.94 3.72 19.01
CA MET A 125 17.16 4.59 18.12
C MET A 125 17.85 5.95 17.95
N ALA A 126 18.35 6.56 19.03
CA ALA A 126 19.05 7.83 18.96
C ALA A 126 20.32 7.81 18.08
N LYS A 127 20.97 6.65 17.95
CA LYS A 127 22.22 6.48 17.19
C LYS A 127 22.03 6.06 15.73
N ASN A 128 20.92 5.39 15.41
CA ASN A 128 20.69 4.88 14.06
C ASN A 128 20.05 5.96 13.18
N ASP A 129 20.50 6.07 11.94
CA ASP A 129 19.80 6.89 10.95
C ASP A 129 18.47 6.24 10.55
N PRO A 130 17.43 7.05 10.27
CA PRO A 130 16.19 6.54 9.72
C PRO A 130 16.38 6.04 8.28
N VAL A 131 15.62 5.02 7.91
CA VAL A 131 15.55 4.54 6.54
C VAL A 131 14.30 5.14 5.88
N PRO A 132 14.45 5.96 4.81
CA PRO A 132 13.32 6.55 4.11
C PRO A 132 12.63 5.54 3.18
N SER A 133 11.32 5.63 3.09
CA SER A 133 10.47 4.95 2.12
C SER A 133 9.58 5.98 1.42
N PHE A 134 9.40 5.85 0.11
CA PHE A 134 8.64 6.82 -0.68
C PHE A 134 7.44 6.15 -1.35
N TYR A 135 6.30 6.80 -1.25
CA TYR A 135 5.05 6.35 -1.84
C TYR A 135 4.44 7.48 -2.67
N ASP A 136 4.34 7.26 -3.97
CA ASP A 136 3.86 8.22 -4.95
C ASP A 136 2.34 8.36 -4.84
N VAL A 137 1.86 9.59 -5.02
CA VAL A 137 0.45 9.97 -5.03
C VAL A 137 0.16 10.64 -6.37
N LEU A 138 -0.88 10.16 -7.05
CA LEU A 138 -1.50 10.84 -8.19
C LEU A 138 -2.94 11.15 -7.81
N TRP A 139 -3.26 12.43 -7.66
CA TRP A 139 -4.63 12.88 -7.41
C TRP A 139 -5.22 13.45 -8.69
N ALA A 140 -6.18 12.73 -9.27
CA ALA A 140 -7.00 13.19 -10.38
C ALA A 140 -8.19 13.98 -9.85
N VAL A 141 -8.05 15.31 -9.74
CA VAL A 141 -8.99 16.18 -9.03
C VAL A 141 -10.36 16.16 -9.70
N GLY A 142 -10.41 16.31 -11.03
CA GLY A 142 -11.67 16.29 -11.79
C GLY A 142 -12.43 14.96 -11.72
N GLN A 143 -11.74 13.86 -11.41
CA GLN A 143 -12.36 12.53 -11.27
C GLN A 143 -12.67 12.16 -9.81
N ASN A 144 -12.30 13.03 -8.86
CA ASN A 144 -12.42 12.77 -7.44
C ASN A 144 -11.70 11.48 -7.00
N LYS A 145 -10.57 11.15 -7.64
CA LYS A 145 -9.82 9.91 -7.45
C LYS A 145 -8.38 10.15 -7.06
N VAL A 146 -7.86 9.29 -6.20
CA VAL A 146 -6.45 9.26 -5.80
C VAL A 146 -5.89 7.86 -6.03
N TYR A 147 -4.71 7.81 -6.65
CA TYR A 147 -3.91 6.61 -6.85
C TYR A 147 -2.68 6.70 -5.95
N PHE A 148 -2.47 5.70 -5.11
CA PHE A 148 -1.42 5.68 -4.10
C PHE A 148 -0.52 4.46 -4.27
N SER A 149 0.80 4.66 -4.34
CA SER A 149 1.75 3.62 -4.80
C SER A 149 2.16 2.59 -3.73
N SER A 150 1.19 2.02 -3.04
CA SER A 150 1.41 0.95 -2.06
C SER A 150 0.27 -0.06 -2.10
N LEU A 151 0.58 -1.33 -1.81
CA LEU A 151 -0.41 -2.38 -1.59
C LEU A 151 -0.48 -2.85 -0.12
N SER A 152 0.26 -2.18 0.79
CA SER A 152 0.22 -2.49 2.23
C SER A 152 -0.88 -1.68 2.93
N ASP A 153 -1.81 -2.37 3.58
CA ASP A 153 -2.91 -1.72 4.33
C ASP A 153 -2.39 -0.79 5.43
N LYS A 154 -1.38 -1.21 6.19
CA LYS A 154 -0.76 -0.36 7.23
C LYS A 154 -0.20 0.96 6.67
N VAL A 155 0.37 0.93 5.47
CA VAL A 155 0.87 2.15 4.80
C VAL A 155 -0.28 2.96 4.22
N ALA A 156 -1.36 2.30 3.76
CA ALA A 156 -2.56 2.98 3.32
C ALA A 156 -3.24 3.73 4.48
N ASP A 157 -3.30 3.14 5.68
CA ASP A 157 -3.84 3.80 6.88
C ASP A 157 -3.04 5.08 7.20
N ASP A 158 -1.70 4.98 7.22
CA ASP A 158 -0.80 6.13 7.38
C ASP A 158 -1.09 7.23 6.35
N PHE A 159 -1.31 6.84 5.10
CA PHE A 159 -1.61 7.74 4.00
C PHE A 159 -2.97 8.43 4.18
N VAL A 160 -4.02 7.67 4.51
CA VAL A 160 -5.38 8.20 4.75
C VAL A 160 -5.36 9.21 5.89
N ASP A 161 -4.68 8.90 6.99
CA ASP A 161 -4.55 9.80 8.14
C ASP A 161 -3.80 11.07 7.78
N LEU A 162 -2.65 10.96 7.10
CA LEU A 162 -1.86 12.12 6.68
C LEU A 162 -2.63 12.98 5.67
N PHE A 163 -3.33 12.36 4.72
CA PHE A 163 -4.15 13.05 3.73
C PHE A 163 -5.29 13.83 4.39
N LYS A 164 -6.01 13.19 5.32
CA LYS A 164 -7.08 13.84 6.09
C LYS A 164 -6.56 14.99 6.94
N LYS A 165 -5.43 14.81 7.63
CA LYS A 165 -4.77 15.87 8.40
C LYS A 165 -4.37 17.05 7.51
N THR A 166 -3.86 16.77 6.31
CA THR A 166 -3.35 17.78 5.38
C THR A 166 -4.47 18.56 4.70
N PHE A 167 -5.39 17.85 4.07
CA PHE A 167 -6.38 18.45 3.18
C PHE A 167 -7.76 18.56 3.83
N SER A 168 -7.97 18.03 5.04
CA SER A 168 -9.29 17.99 5.70
C SER A 168 -10.35 17.30 4.83
N LEU A 169 -9.93 16.34 4.01
CA LEU A 169 -10.75 15.53 3.13
C LEU A 169 -10.61 14.06 3.52
N GLY A 170 -11.71 13.31 3.41
CA GLY A 170 -11.69 11.87 3.60
C GLY A 170 -11.15 11.16 2.37
N LEU A 171 -10.63 9.94 2.57
CA LEU A 171 -10.36 9.00 1.50
C LEU A 171 -11.12 7.72 1.78
N LYS A 172 -11.92 7.29 0.81
CA LYS A 172 -12.57 5.99 0.82
C LYS A 172 -11.89 5.08 -0.19
N ARG A 173 -11.37 3.94 0.26
CA ARG A 173 -10.76 2.95 -0.64
C ARG A 173 -11.81 2.45 -1.62
N LEU A 174 -11.49 2.47 -2.91
CA LEU A 174 -12.37 1.96 -3.96
C LEU A 174 -12.14 0.46 -4.11
N LEU A 175 -13.21 -0.30 -3.89
CA LEU A 175 -13.22 -1.75 -4.01
C LEU A 175 -14.15 -2.17 -5.16
N PRO A 176 -13.82 -3.24 -5.92
CA PRO A 176 -14.63 -3.67 -7.07
C PRO A 176 -16.12 -3.86 -6.75
N GLN A 177 -16.44 -4.41 -5.58
CA GLN A 177 -17.82 -4.67 -5.15
C GLN A 177 -18.64 -3.41 -4.87
N GLU A 178 -17.97 -2.28 -4.60
CA GLU A 178 -18.65 -1.00 -4.38
C GLU A 178 -18.96 -0.28 -5.69
N HIS A 179 -18.58 -0.86 -6.83
CA HIS A 179 -18.93 -0.31 -8.12
C HIS A 179 -20.47 -0.27 -8.27
N PRO A 180 -21.06 0.83 -8.77
CA PRO A 180 -22.52 0.97 -8.85
C PRO A 180 -23.23 -0.20 -9.55
N LEU A 181 -22.63 -0.74 -10.61
CA LEU A 181 -23.16 -1.91 -11.33
C LEU A 181 -23.11 -3.22 -10.52
N ALA A 182 -22.14 -3.35 -9.61
CA ALA A 182 -22.06 -4.51 -8.72
C ALA A 182 -23.12 -4.41 -7.61
N LEU A 183 -23.30 -3.21 -7.04
CA LEU A 183 -24.33 -2.95 -6.03
C LEU A 183 -25.75 -3.10 -6.57
N ALA A 184 -26.03 -2.66 -7.80
CA ALA A 184 -27.34 -2.77 -8.43
C ALA A 184 -27.81 -4.23 -8.63
N ASN A 185 -26.86 -5.16 -8.73
CA ASN A 185 -27.13 -6.59 -8.91
C ASN A 185 -27.01 -7.39 -7.60
N LYS A 186 -26.78 -6.74 -6.46
CA LYS A 186 -26.61 -7.40 -5.17
C LYS A 186 -27.99 -7.73 -4.57
N THR A 187 -28.35 -9.01 -4.53
CA THR A 187 -29.66 -9.48 -4.04
C THR A 187 -29.75 -9.62 -2.51
N ASP A 188 -28.62 -9.55 -1.77
CA ASP A 188 -28.61 -9.61 -0.29
C ASP A 188 -27.49 -8.75 0.33
N VAL A 189 -27.82 -8.06 1.43
CA VAL A 189 -27.09 -6.90 1.97
C VAL A 189 -25.94 -7.29 2.94
N ASN A 190 -25.79 -8.57 3.31
CA ASN A 190 -24.91 -8.99 4.41
C ASN A 190 -23.76 -9.91 4.00
N ALA A 191 -22.90 -9.47 3.08
CA ALA A 191 -21.67 -10.20 2.78
C ALA A 191 -20.46 -9.51 3.42
N ALA A 192 -19.80 -10.23 4.32
CA ALA A 192 -18.65 -9.80 5.12
C ALA A 192 -17.39 -9.52 4.26
N SER A 193 -16.31 -9.04 4.88
CA SER A 193 -15.04 -8.75 4.19
C SER A 193 -14.41 -9.95 3.47
N ASP A 194 -14.75 -11.19 3.84
CA ASP A 194 -14.30 -12.40 3.13
C ASP A 194 -14.88 -12.51 1.70
N ASP A 195 -16.00 -11.83 1.44
CA ASP A 195 -16.62 -11.73 0.11
C ASP A 195 -15.78 -10.89 -0.88
N LEU A 196 -14.87 -10.04 -0.38
CA LEU A 196 -14.01 -9.17 -1.20
C LEU A 196 -12.95 -9.94 -1.99
N ALA A 197 -12.24 -10.85 -1.30
CA ALA A 197 -11.27 -11.71 -1.96
C ALA A 197 -11.98 -12.68 -2.89
N PHE A 198 -13.16 -13.16 -2.49
CA PHE A 198 -13.99 -14.05 -3.29
C PHE A 198 -14.43 -13.40 -4.60
N ILE A 199 -15.10 -12.23 -4.59
CA ILE A 199 -15.61 -11.60 -5.82
C ILE A 199 -14.48 -11.20 -6.79
N GLY A 200 -13.35 -10.72 -6.26
CA GLY A 200 -12.19 -10.42 -7.09
C GLY A 200 -11.62 -11.67 -7.77
N ARG A 201 -11.52 -12.78 -7.02
CA ARG A 201 -11.05 -14.06 -7.55
C ARG A 201 -12.03 -14.66 -8.57
N GLU A 202 -13.33 -14.59 -8.30
CA GLU A 202 -14.37 -15.02 -9.23
C GLU A 202 -14.32 -14.20 -10.52
N PHE A 203 -14.23 -12.88 -10.41
CA PHE A 203 -14.15 -11.98 -11.55
C PHE A 203 -12.91 -12.27 -12.41
N LEU A 204 -11.72 -12.42 -11.82
CA LEU A 204 -10.51 -12.74 -12.58
C LEU A 204 -10.57 -14.13 -13.22
N THR A 205 -11.18 -15.10 -12.54
CA THR A 205 -11.38 -16.45 -13.10
C THR A 205 -12.35 -16.43 -14.28
N TRP A 206 -13.45 -15.70 -14.15
CA TRP A 206 -14.39 -15.45 -15.24
C TRP A 206 -13.73 -14.72 -16.40
N LEU A 207 -12.91 -13.70 -16.12
CA LEU A 207 -12.21 -12.92 -17.13
C LEU A 207 -11.28 -13.79 -17.96
N TRP A 208 -10.54 -14.70 -17.31
CA TRP A 208 -9.71 -15.69 -18.01
C TRP A 208 -10.55 -16.62 -18.88
N PHE A 209 -11.68 -17.10 -18.38
CA PHE A 209 -12.59 -17.92 -19.17
C PHE A 209 -13.10 -17.17 -20.42
N LYS A 210 -13.59 -15.93 -20.25
CA LYS A 210 -14.11 -15.12 -21.37
C LYS A 210 -13.05 -14.77 -22.40
N SER A 211 -11.81 -14.52 -22.00
CA SER A 211 -10.72 -14.29 -22.96
C SER A 211 -10.44 -15.53 -23.81
N GLU A 212 -10.56 -16.74 -23.25
CA GLU A 212 -10.29 -17.98 -24.01
C GLU A 212 -11.41 -18.32 -25.00
N GLU A 213 -12.68 -18.01 -24.69
CA GLU A 213 -13.84 -18.35 -25.55
C GLU A 213 -13.74 -17.77 -26.96
N ARG A 214 -13.16 -16.57 -27.09
CA ARG A 214 -13.14 -15.78 -28.33
C ARG A 214 -11.75 -15.23 -28.63
N ASN A 215 -10.70 -15.92 -28.20
CA ASN A 215 -9.30 -15.56 -28.46
C ASN A 215 -8.96 -14.10 -28.11
N GLY A 216 -9.41 -13.66 -26.94
CA GLY A 216 -9.21 -12.33 -26.37
C GLY A 216 -10.37 -11.35 -26.59
N ALA A 217 -11.27 -11.59 -27.55
CA ALA A 217 -12.37 -10.68 -27.83
C ALA A 217 -13.56 -10.85 -26.88
N ILE A 218 -13.83 -9.84 -26.05
CA ILE A 218 -14.94 -9.84 -25.09
C ILE A 218 -15.97 -8.80 -25.51
N ALA A 219 -17.21 -9.24 -25.80
CA ALA A 219 -18.31 -8.33 -26.10
C ALA A 219 -18.80 -7.64 -24.82
N LEU A 220 -18.82 -6.31 -24.82
CA LEU A 220 -19.34 -5.48 -23.73
C LEU A 220 -20.82 -5.12 -23.98
N SER A 221 -21.17 -4.87 -25.24
CA SER A 221 -22.52 -4.58 -25.69
C SER A 221 -22.76 -5.16 -27.09
N LYS A 222 -23.92 -4.91 -27.70
CA LYS A 222 -24.21 -5.38 -29.07
C LYS A 222 -23.27 -4.78 -30.13
N THR A 223 -22.60 -3.67 -29.81
CA THR A 223 -21.78 -2.89 -30.75
C THR A 223 -20.36 -2.64 -30.26
N GLU A 224 -20.05 -3.01 -29.02
CA GLU A 224 -18.75 -2.74 -28.40
C GLU A 224 -18.07 -4.05 -27.99
N GLU A 225 -16.80 -4.17 -28.36
CA GLU A 225 -15.91 -5.26 -27.95
C GLU A 225 -14.63 -4.68 -27.38
N VAL A 226 -14.03 -5.42 -26.44
CA VAL A 226 -12.70 -5.17 -25.90
C VAL A 226 -11.82 -6.37 -26.15
N GLU A 227 -10.56 -6.13 -26.50
CA GLU A 227 -9.56 -7.18 -26.63
C GLU A 227 -8.79 -7.30 -25.31
N LEU A 228 -8.68 -8.52 -24.78
CA LEU A 228 -8.03 -8.77 -23.50
C LEU A 228 -7.24 -10.07 -23.56
N HIS A 229 -5.94 -9.97 -23.29
CA HIS A 229 -5.04 -11.11 -23.26
C HIS A 229 -4.44 -11.30 -21.88
N LEU A 230 -4.59 -12.49 -21.31
CA LEU A 230 -3.81 -12.88 -20.15
C LEU A 230 -2.40 -13.26 -20.61
N LEU A 231 -1.41 -12.65 -19.96
CA LEU A 231 -0.01 -12.83 -20.28
C LEU A 231 0.65 -13.88 -19.36
N LYS A 232 1.95 -14.07 -19.60
CA LYS A 232 2.89 -15.09 -19.11
C LYS A 232 2.86 -15.50 -17.63
N ARG A 233 2.03 -14.93 -16.75
CA ARG A 233 1.93 -15.30 -15.32
C ARG A 233 0.49 -15.21 -14.83
N ILE A 234 -0.01 -16.32 -14.29
CA ILE A 234 -1.29 -16.43 -13.57
C ILE A 234 -1.02 -17.17 -12.25
N ALA A 235 -1.51 -16.63 -11.14
CA ALA A 235 -1.49 -17.29 -9.83
C ALA A 235 -2.91 -17.67 -9.42
N LEU A 236 -3.10 -18.92 -9.01
CA LEU A 236 -4.35 -19.45 -8.51
C LEU A 236 -4.22 -19.86 -7.05
N GLU A 237 -5.29 -19.74 -6.28
CA GLU A 237 -5.32 -20.11 -4.87
C GLU A 237 -6.70 -20.68 -4.47
N ALA A 238 -6.71 -21.64 -3.55
CA ALA A 238 -7.89 -22.13 -2.82
C ALA A 238 -7.61 -22.14 -1.32
N GLY A 239 -8.67 -22.08 -0.51
CA GLY A 239 -8.58 -22.09 0.95
C GLY A 239 -8.15 -20.74 1.55
N GLU A 240 -8.13 -20.68 2.88
CA GLU A 240 -7.83 -19.48 3.65
C GLU A 240 -6.77 -19.75 4.72
N GLY A 241 -6.00 -18.70 5.06
CA GLY A 241 -4.99 -18.75 6.11
C GLY A 241 -3.95 -19.85 5.91
N GLU A 242 -3.70 -20.62 6.97
CA GLU A 242 -2.69 -21.69 7.00
C GLU A 242 -3.04 -22.89 6.09
N TYR A 243 -4.30 -23.00 5.65
CA TYR A 243 -4.76 -24.06 4.74
C TYR A 243 -4.80 -23.60 3.28
N SER A 244 -4.28 -22.41 2.97
CA SER A 244 -4.24 -21.91 1.60
C SER A 244 -3.30 -22.75 0.72
N GLN A 245 -3.79 -23.11 -0.47
CA GLN A 245 -3.05 -23.86 -1.48
C GLN A 245 -2.99 -23.05 -2.77
N GLY A 246 -1.77 -22.74 -3.22
CA GLY A 246 -1.54 -21.95 -4.42
C GLY A 246 -0.88 -22.74 -5.55
N VAL A 247 -1.12 -22.30 -6.79
CA VAL A 247 -0.38 -22.71 -7.99
C VAL A 247 -0.02 -21.46 -8.77
N VAL A 248 1.23 -21.34 -9.23
CA VAL A 248 1.67 -20.23 -10.08
C VAL A 248 2.11 -20.80 -11.41
N CYS A 249 1.37 -20.43 -12.45
CA CYS A 249 1.63 -20.82 -13.81
C CYS A 249 2.38 -19.71 -14.54
N SER A 250 3.52 -20.02 -15.18
CA SER A 250 4.25 -19.03 -15.97
C SER A 250 4.92 -19.62 -17.23
N GLY A 251 4.98 -18.85 -18.33
CA GLY A 251 5.61 -19.29 -19.59
C GLY A 251 5.15 -18.57 -20.86
N LEU A 252 5.88 -18.77 -21.96
CA LEU A 252 5.63 -18.17 -23.29
C LEU A 252 4.47 -18.84 -24.06
N HIS A 253 4.16 -20.11 -23.75
CA HIS A 253 3.07 -20.90 -24.34
C HIS A 253 2.01 -21.20 -23.27
N ALA A 254 1.46 -20.15 -22.64
CA ALA A 254 0.53 -20.25 -21.51
C ALA A 254 -0.86 -20.82 -21.90
N GLU A 255 -0.91 -21.88 -22.70
CA GLU A 255 -2.02 -22.83 -22.77
C GLU A 255 -2.03 -23.65 -21.47
N LEU A 256 -2.23 -22.99 -20.33
CA LEU A 256 -1.93 -23.50 -18.99
C LEU A 256 -2.85 -24.67 -18.61
N LYS A 257 -2.54 -25.87 -19.11
CA LYS A 257 -3.21 -27.13 -18.73
C LYS A 257 -3.21 -27.31 -17.21
N GLU A 258 -2.09 -26.96 -16.57
CA GLU A 258 -1.95 -26.93 -15.11
C GLU A 258 -2.92 -25.94 -14.44
N GLY A 259 -3.05 -24.73 -14.97
CA GLY A 259 -3.98 -23.73 -14.45
C GLY A 259 -5.45 -24.14 -14.66
N LYS A 260 -5.78 -24.73 -15.82
CA LYS A 260 -7.12 -25.28 -16.10
C LYS A 260 -7.44 -26.43 -15.13
N GLU A 261 -6.47 -27.29 -14.83
CA GLU A 261 -6.62 -28.36 -13.83
C GLU A 261 -6.76 -27.81 -12.41
N ALA A 262 -6.00 -26.77 -12.07
CA ALA A 262 -6.13 -26.07 -10.79
C ALA A 262 -7.55 -25.50 -10.60
N ILE A 263 -8.17 -24.95 -11.65
CA ILE A 263 -9.58 -24.53 -11.61
C ILE A 263 -10.52 -25.71 -11.37
N ARG A 264 -10.30 -26.87 -12.03
CA ARG A 264 -11.11 -28.08 -11.80
C ARG A 264 -11.04 -28.57 -10.35
N GLN A 265 -9.91 -28.35 -9.69
CA GLN A 265 -9.72 -28.65 -8.27
C GLN A 265 -10.28 -27.56 -7.33
N GLY A 266 -10.96 -26.54 -7.84
CA GLY A 266 -11.59 -25.47 -7.06
C GLY A 266 -10.69 -24.27 -6.77
N LYS A 267 -9.48 -24.18 -7.34
CA LYS A 267 -8.64 -22.97 -7.21
C LYS A 267 -9.18 -21.85 -8.10
N LYS A 268 -9.02 -20.61 -7.64
CA LYS A 268 -9.47 -19.41 -8.37
C LYS A 268 -8.31 -18.47 -8.62
N VAL A 269 -8.39 -17.67 -9.68
CA VAL A 269 -7.34 -16.73 -10.06
C VAL A 269 -7.22 -15.62 -9.02
N LYS A 270 -6.04 -15.48 -8.42
CA LYS A 270 -5.72 -14.44 -7.44
C LYS A 270 -4.98 -13.27 -8.07
N GLU A 271 -4.05 -13.57 -8.97
CA GLU A 271 -3.25 -12.57 -9.69
C GLU A 271 -3.14 -12.98 -11.15
N ALA A 272 -3.25 -12.02 -12.05
CA ALA A 272 -3.01 -12.22 -13.48
C ALA A 272 -2.31 -10.98 -14.06
N VAL A 273 -1.41 -11.21 -15.02
CA VAL A 273 -0.90 -10.13 -15.87
C VAL A 273 -1.82 -10.02 -17.07
N ILE A 274 -2.39 -8.84 -17.30
CA ILE A 274 -3.38 -8.61 -18.34
C ILE A 274 -2.84 -7.54 -19.30
N LYS A 275 -3.06 -7.75 -20.59
CA LYS A 275 -2.93 -6.74 -21.64
C LYS A 275 -4.32 -6.42 -22.17
N LEU A 276 -4.72 -5.16 -22.05
CA LEU A 276 -5.90 -4.58 -22.68
C LEU A 276 -5.53 -3.94 -24.02
#